data_AF-A0A939IDI6-F1
#
_entry.id   AF-A0A939IDI6-F1
#
_cell.length_a   1.000
_cell.length_b   1.000
_cell.length_c   1.000
_cell.angle_alpha   90.00
_cell.angle_beta   90.00
_cell.angle_gamma   90.00
#
_symmetry.space_group_name_H-M   'P 1'
#
loop_
_entity.id
_entity.type
_entity.pdbx_description
1 polymer ?
#
loop_
_entity_poly.entity_id
_entity_poly.type
_entity_poly.pdbx_seq_one_letter_code
_entity_poly.pdbx_strand_id
1 'polypeptide(L)'
;MVDLLLIAILGFLGSFGHCFGMCGPLTVAFSLSHQPKSPQTVSLGRTLTLEKPDTWQQQLKFHILLNLGRMLSYALVGAGIGALGSVLLQGGQLAGVGSDFRRWMAILTGVMLIWFGLGQVKPDLLPRIPVLHPLLQASLHDRLSTGMVKLSLKTKWWTPMLLGMTWGLMPCGFLYAAQIKAAETGNLWMSTATMLAFGLGTLPTMIGVGVSTSLVSKDRRSQLFRLGGWVTLTIGVITLLRTGDTMVDYTGHAALICLILALIARPISGLWASPLRYRRGLGVGSFVLSVVHTFHMIEHSLQWNFAAFSFLPPEFQWGMAAGAVALVLMSPAAFTSWESLQKSLGKRWRQIHLLGVPALLLSAIHTVLIGSHYLGSLQSTWGNKLAAVLMVIVTVSVLLVRSRFFWSKLAVEKFYVPPTKSR
;
A
#
# COMPACT_ATOMS: atom_id res chain seq x y z
N MET A 1 19.78 17.97 -5.10
CA MET A 1 18.48 18.63 -4.82
C MET A 1 17.28 17.75 -5.18
N VAL A 2 17.32 17.01 -6.30
CA VAL A 2 16.23 16.11 -6.73
C VAL A 2 15.90 15.03 -5.67
N ASP A 3 16.88 14.49 -4.94
CA ASP A 3 16.63 13.47 -3.90
C ASP A 3 15.72 13.94 -2.75
N LEU A 4 15.87 15.19 -2.30
CA LEU A 4 15.06 15.74 -1.19
C LEU A 4 13.60 15.89 -1.61
N LEU A 5 13.37 16.34 -2.84
CA LEU A 5 12.03 16.49 -3.41
C LEU A 5 11.36 15.12 -3.60
N LEU A 6 12.08 14.11 -4.09
CA LEU A 6 11.57 12.74 -4.19
C LEU A 6 11.20 12.16 -2.82
N ILE A 7 12.01 12.42 -1.79
CA ILE A 7 11.73 11.96 -0.43
C ILE A 7 10.55 12.70 0.21
N ALA A 8 10.39 14.00 -0.06
CA ALA A 8 9.19 14.74 0.34
C ALA A 8 7.93 14.20 -0.36
N ILE A 9 8.02 13.90 -1.66
CA ILE A 9 6.93 13.27 -2.43
C ILE A 9 6.60 11.88 -1.88
N LEU A 10 7.62 11.07 -1.53
CA LEU A 10 7.44 9.78 -0.87
C LEU A 10 6.71 9.94 0.47
N GLY A 11 7.08 10.94 1.28
CA GLY A 11 6.42 11.28 2.54
C GLY A 11 4.96 11.69 2.34
N PHE A 12 4.67 12.49 1.31
CA PHE A 12 3.32 12.94 0.98
C PHE A 12 2.43 11.80 0.48
N LEU A 13 2.86 11.10 -0.59
CA LEU A 13 2.11 9.99 -1.20
C LEU A 13 1.97 8.80 -0.24
N GLY A 14 3.05 8.44 0.47
CA GLY A 14 3.03 7.36 1.46
C GLY A 14 2.08 7.65 2.62
N SER A 15 1.84 8.93 2.93
CA SER A 15 0.92 9.34 4.00
C SER A 15 -0.56 9.16 3.65
N PHE A 16 -0.98 9.23 2.39
CA PHE A 16 -2.39 9.14 2.01
C PHE A 16 -2.99 7.74 2.24
N GLY A 17 -2.21 6.68 2.08
CA GLY A 17 -2.68 5.31 2.28
C GLY A 17 -2.45 4.80 3.70
N HIS A 18 -1.19 4.78 4.13
CA HIS A 18 -0.79 4.11 5.37
C HIS A 18 -0.92 5.01 6.59
N CYS A 19 -0.41 6.26 6.53
CA CYS A 19 -0.53 7.17 7.66
C CYS A 19 -1.99 7.60 7.89
N PHE A 20 -2.80 7.78 6.84
CA PHE A 20 -4.25 8.02 6.98
C PHE A 20 -4.94 6.86 7.70
N GLY A 21 -4.61 5.62 7.33
CA GLY A 21 -5.24 4.41 7.86
C GLY A 21 -4.80 4.03 9.29
N MET A 22 -3.50 4.08 9.59
CA MET A 22 -2.95 3.64 10.88
C MET A 22 -2.76 4.79 11.86
N CYS A 23 -2.39 5.97 11.36
CA CYS A 23 -2.00 7.09 12.21
C CYS A 23 -3.16 8.05 12.49
N GLY A 24 -4.09 8.20 11.53
CA GLY A 24 -5.35 8.95 11.71
C GLY A 24 -6.14 8.55 12.96
N PRO A 25 -6.39 7.25 13.18
CA PRO A 25 -6.76 6.69 14.47
C PRO A 25 -6.17 7.31 15.76
N LEU A 26 -4.84 7.35 15.83
CA LEU A 26 -4.09 7.71 17.03
C LEU A 26 -4.12 9.22 17.24
N THR A 27 -3.95 10.00 16.16
CA THR A 27 -4.05 11.46 16.23
C THR A 27 -5.43 11.90 16.73
N VAL A 28 -6.48 11.18 16.35
CA VAL A 28 -7.85 11.40 16.82
C VAL A 28 -8.05 10.98 18.27
N ALA A 29 -7.54 9.81 18.66
CA ALA A 29 -7.62 9.34 20.05
C ALA A 29 -6.95 10.34 21.00
N PHE A 30 -5.78 10.88 20.62
CA PHE A 30 -5.09 11.88 21.41
C PHE A 30 -5.81 13.23 21.42
N SER A 31 -6.36 13.68 20.29
CA SER A 31 -7.15 14.92 20.21
C SER A 31 -8.40 14.87 21.09
N LEU A 32 -9.09 13.73 21.16
CA LEU A 32 -10.27 13.54 22.01
C LEU A 32 -9.91 13.43 23.50
N SER A 33 -8.76 12.84 23.85
CA SER A 33 -8.29 12.77 25.23
C SER A 33 -7.91 14.15 25.80
N HIS A 34 -7.56 15.11 24.93
CA HIS A 34 -7.18 16.47 25.27
C HIS A 34 -8.32 17.48 25.19
N GLN A 35 -9.54 17.08 24.84
CA GLN A 35 -10.69 17.98 25.00
C GLN A 35 -10.89 18.24 26.50
N PRO A 36 -10.89 19.52 26.95
CA PRO A 36 -11.22 19.82 28.34
C PRO A 36 -12.61 19.24 28.62
N LYS A 37 -12.73 18.40 29.65
CA LYS A 37 -14.01 17.88 30.12
C LYS A 37 -14.96 19.07 30.26
N SER A 38 -15.99 19.14 29.42
CA SER A 38 -17.17 19.93 29.71
C SER A 38 -17.70 19.43 31.07
N PRO A 39 -17.91 20.30 32.07
CA PRO A 39 -18.54 19.87 33.31
C PRO A 39 -19.96 19.44 32.96
N GLN A 40 -20.28 18.16 33.15
CA GLN A 40 -21.66 17.74 33.31
C GLN A 40 -22.17 18.33 34.62
N THR A 41 -22.75 19.52 34.56
CA THR A 41 -23.58 20.04 35.64
C THR A 41 -25.04 19.78 35.32
N VAL A 42 -25.63 18.93 36.14
CA VAL A 42 -27.07 18.82 36.36
C VAL A 42 -27.65 20.22 36.63
N SER A 43 -28.72 20.53 35.90
CA SER A 43 -29.74 21.57 36.15
C SER A 43 -29.70 22.30 37.50
N LEU A 44 -29.46 23.63 37.49
CA LEU A 44 -30.42 24.65 37.95
C LEU A 44 -29.92 26.06 37.56
N GLY A 45 -30.85 26.94 37.16
CA GLY A 45 -30.58 28.13 36.35
C GLY A 45 -29.74 29.26 36.95
N ARG A 46 -28.90 29.86 36.10
CA ARG A 46 -28.58 31.29 36.07
C ARG A 46 -27.90 31.65 34.75
N THR A 47 -28.48 32.58 34.01
CA THR A 47 -27.94 33.18 32.80
C THR A 47 -26.70 34.01 33.13
N LEU A 48 -25.52 33.49 32.80
CA LEU A 48 -24.28 34.27 32.68
C LEU A 48 -23.59 33.86 31.37
N THR A 49 -23.48 34.83 30.48
CA THR A 49 -22.75 34.77 29.21
C THR A 49 -21.28 34.47 29.47
N LEU A 50 -20.82 33.27 29.09
CA LEU A 50 -19.40 32.91 29.07
C LEU A 50 -18.99 32.56 27.63
N GLU A 51 -18.01 33.32 27.15
CA GLU A 51 -17.43 33.23 25.81
C GLU A 51 -17.02 31.80 25.42
N LYS A 52 -17.36 31.45 24.18
CA LYS A 52 -17.07 30.17 23.53
C LYS A 52 -15.63 30.22 22.98
N PRO A 53 -14.65 29.48 23.52
CA PRO A 53 -13.30 29.52 22.97
C PRO A 53 -13.22 28.72 21.67
N ASP A 54 -12.50 29.26 20.69
CA ASP A 54 -12.36 28.75 19.32
C ASP A 54 -11.84 27.30 19.26
N THR A 55 -12.76 26.35 19.08
CA THR A 55 -12.52 24.91 19.06
C THR A 55 -11.53 24.48 17.96
N TRP A 56 -11.47 25.23 16.85
CA TRP A 56 -10.62 24.90 15.70
C TRP A 56 -9.15 25.29 15.90
N GLN A 57 -8.89 26.44 16.51
CA GLN A 57 -7.52 26.92 16.73
C GLN A 57 -6.77 26.06 17.73
N GLN A 58 -7.44 25.59 18.78
CA GLN A 58 -6.85 24.71 19.78
C GLN A 58 -6.53 23.32 19.20
N GLN A 59 -7.42 22.78 18.34
CA GLN A 59 -7.17 21.52 17.63
C GLN A 59 -5.99 21.64 16.66
N LEU A 60 -5.91 22.73 15.90
CA LEU A 60 -4.80 22.97 14.98
C LEU A 60 -3.47 23.11 15.72
N LYS A 61 -3.44 23.86 16.83
CA LYS A 61 -2.25 23.99 17.70
C LYS A 61 -1.78 22.63 18.22
N PHE A 62 -2.70 21.77 18.68
CA PHE A 62 -2.39 20.42 19.13
C PHE A 62 -1.73 19.58 18.02
N HIS A 63 -2.33 19.57 16.82
CA HIS A 63 -1.81 18.80 15.69
C HIS A 63 -0.47 19.33 15.15
N ILE A 64 -0.25 20.64 15.18
CA ILE A 64 1.04 21.23 14.81
C ILE A 64 2.12 20.80 15.81
N LEU A 65 1.88 20.92 17.12
CA LEU A 65 2.85 20.48 18.14
C LEU A 65 3.16 18.98 18.05
N LEU A 66 2.14 18.16 17.78
CA LEU A 66 2.31 16.72 17.58
C LEU A 66 3.22 16.41 16.38
N ASN A 67 2.99 17.04 15.23
CA ASN A 67 3.83 16.82 14.05
C ASN A 67 5.23 17.42 14.21
N LEU A 68 5.37 18.52 14.95
CA LEU A 68 6.66 19.10 15.28
C LEU A 68 7.53 18.13 16.10
N GLY A 69 6.94 17.47 17.10
CA GLY A 69 7.60 16.40 17.85
C GLY A 69 8.04 15.23 16.97
N ARG A 70 7.18 14.85 16.01
CA ARG A 70 7.47 13.77 15.05
C ARG A 70 8.62 14.13 14.10
N MET A 71 8.66 15.37 13.61
CA MET A 71 9.77 15.88 12.79
C MET A 71 11.08 15.91 13.57
N LEU A 72 11.04 16.27 14.85
CA LEU A 72 12.22 16.27 15.70
C LEU A 72 12.77 14.86 15.91
N SER A 73 11.91 13.85 16.13
CA SER A 73 12.35 12.44 16.15
C SER A 73 12.96 12.00 14.82
N TYR A 74 12.38 12.38 13.68
CA TYR A 74 12.94 12.07 12.36
C TYR A 74 14.30 12.72 12.13
N ALA A 75 14.48 13.97 12.54
CA ALA A 75 15.76 14.65 12.49
C ALA A 75 16.82 13.96 13.35
N LEU A 76 16.47 13.57 14.59
CA LEU A 76 17.38 12.87 15.51
C LEU A 76 17.80 11.51 14.96
N VAL A 77 16.84 10.72 14.45
CA VAL A 77 17.12 9.42 13.84
C VAL A 77 17.96 9.59 12.57
N GLY A 78 17.65 10.59 11.73
CA GLY A 78 18.43 10.91 10.54
C GLY A 78 19.88 11.30 10.86
N ALA A 79 20.07 12.15 11.87
CA ALA A 79 21.41 12.53 12.32
C ALA A 79 22.20 11.30 12.82
N GLY A 80 21.56 10.44 13.63
CA GLY A 80 22.19 9.22 14.16
C GLY A 80 22.56 8.23 13.06
N ILE A 81 21.63 7.91 12.16
CA ILE A 81 21.87 6.98 11.05
C ILE A 81 22.86 7.57 10.05
N GLY A 82 22.87 8.88 9.82
CA GLY A 82 23.84 9.55 8.96
C GLY A 82 25.26 9.52 9.52
N ALA A 83 25.40 9.72 10.84
CA ALA A 83 26.67 9.60 11.54
C ALA A 83 27.20 8.16 11.56
N LEU A 84 26.32 7.18 11.71
CA LEU A 84 26.70 5.76 11.60
C LEU A 84 27.01 5.40 10.13
N GLY A 85 26.23 5.92 9.19
CA GLY A 85 26.38 5.70 7.75
C GLY A 85 27.72 6.20 7.22
N SER A 86 28.25 7.31 7.73
CA SER A 86 29.59 7.80 7.34
C SER A 86 30.69 6.82 7.72
N VAL A 87 30.58 6.15 8.88
CA VAL A 87 31.53 5.12 9.34
C VAL A 87 31.34 3.80 8.58
N LEU A 88 30.08 3.40 8.35
CA LEU A 88 29.75 2.18 7.62
C LEU A 88 30.04 2.27 6.12
N LEU A 89 29.94 3.44 5.48
CA LEU A 89 30.28 3.58 4.05
C LEU A 89 31.80 3.54 3.83
N GLN A 90 32.57 4.08 4.77
CA GLN A 90 34.03 4.03 4.74
C GLN A 90 34.59 2.62 5.03
N GLY A 91 33.90 1.81 5.87
CA GLY A 91 34.30 0.42 6.16
C GLY A 91 33.59 -0.66 5.33
N GLY A 92 32.38 -0.39 4.83
CA GLY A 92 31.45 -1.39 4.27
C GLY A 92 31.55 -1.60 2.76
N GLN A 93 32.14 -0.67 2.00
CA GLN A 93 32.50 -0.91 0.59
C GLN A 93 33.50 -2.08 0.43
N LEU A 94 34.22 -2.46 1.49
CA LEU A 94 35.17 -3.58 1.49
C LEU A 94 34.53 -4.95 1.81
N ALA A 95 33.29 -4.99 2.32
CA ALA A 95 32.71 -6.22 2.90
C ALA A 95 31.46 -6.76 2.17
N GLY A 96 30.88 -6.05 1.19
CA GLY A 96 29.70 -6.51 0.44
C GLY A 96 28.39 -6.66 1.25
N VAL A 97 28.40 -6.35 2.55
CA VAL A 97 27.31 -6.58 3.53
C VAL A 97 26.05 -5.71 3.29
N GLY A 98 26.11 -4.75 2.36
CA GLY A 98 25.00 -3.82 2.09
C GLY A 98 23.72 -4.49 1.60
N SER A 99 23.80 -5.56 0.80
CA SER A 99 22.62 -6.26 0.25
C SER A 99 21.90 -7.08 1.31
N ASP A 100 22.64 -7.84 2.11
CA ASP A 100 22.07 -8.79 3.07
C ASP A 100 21.46 -8.09 4.28
N PHE A 101 22.09 -7.01 4.76
CA PHE A 101 21.55 -6.21 5.84
C PHE A 101 20.24 -5.51 5.43
N ARG A 102 20.21 -4.92 4.22
CA ARG A 102 19.01 -4.27 3.66
C ARG A 102 17.87 -5.26 3.47
N ARG A 103 18.18 -6.47 2.99
CA ARG A 103 17.23 -7.58 2.85
C ARG A 103 16.68 -8.01 4.21
N TRP A 104 17.53 -8.20 5.21
CA TRP A 104 17.08 -8.58 6.56
C TRP A 104 16.17 -7.53 7.19
N MET A 105 16.51 -6.24 7.07
CA MET A 105 15.65 -5.14 7.54
C MET A 105 14.29 -5.10 6.83
N ALA A 106 14.26 -5.36 5.52
CA ALA A 106 13.02 -5.37 4.74
C ALA A 106 12.12 -6.59 5.10
N ILE A 107 12.70 -7.76 5.35
CA ILE A 107 11.98 -8.95 5.87
C ILE A 107 11.38 -8.63 7.24
N LEU A 108 12.20 -8.13 8.17
CA LEU A 108 11.77 -7.76 9.53
C LEU A 108 10.61 -6.77 9.48
N THR A 109 10.73 -5.73 8.65
CA THR A 109 9.71 -4.71 8.44
C THR A 109 8.41 -5.32 7.92
N GLY A 110 8.48 -6.15 6.86
CA GLY A 110 7.29 -6.72 6.26
C GLY A 110 6.56 -7.67 7.23
N VAL A 111 7.30 -8.48 8.01
CA VAL A 111 6.71 -9.34 9.06
C VAL A 111 6.01 -8.49 10.12
N MET A 112 6.64 -7.42 10.60
CA MET A 112 6.04 -6.52 11.58
C MET A 112 4.79 -5.82 11.03
N LEU A 113 4.81 -5.34 9.78
CA LEU A 113 3.64 -4.71 9.15
C LEU A 113 2.47 -5.69 8.98
N ILE A 114 2.76 -6.95 8.62
CA ILE A 114 1.74 -8.02 8.59
C ILE A 114 1.16 -8.23 9.99
N TRP A 115 2.01 -8.35 11.01
CA TRP A 115 1.61 -8.51 12.41
C TRP A 115 0.66 -7.39 12.88
N PHE A 116 1.06 -6.13 12.70
CA PHE A 116 0.25 -4.96 13.05
C PHE A 116 -1.02 -4.84 12.19
N GLY A 117 -0.96 -5.22 10.91
CA GLY A 117 -2.11 -5.22 10.01
C GLY A 117 -3.18 -6.22 10.44
N LEU A 118 -2.79 -7.47 10.75
CA LEU A 118 -3.68 -8.50 11.26
C LEU A 118 -4.34 -8.08 12.58
N GLY A 119 -3.58 -7.51 13.51
CA GLY A 119 -4.10 -7.00 14.78
C GLY A 119 -5.16 -5.89 14.64
N GLN A 120 -5.08 -5.08 13.59
CA GLN A 120 -6.06 -4.04 13.28
C GLN A 120 -7.31 -4.57 12.54
N VAL A 121 -7.18 -5.64 11.74
CA VAL A 121 -8.28 -6.18 10.93
C VAL A 121 -9.21 -7.08 11.76
N LYS A 122 -8.64 -7.95 12.61
CA LYS A 122 -9.38 -8.81 13.54
C LYS A 122 -8.56 -8.99 14.84
N PRO A 123 -8.88 -8.24 15.91
CA PRO A 123 -8.15 -8.36 17.18
C PRO A 123 -8.29 -9.75 17.84
N ASP A 124 -9.33 -10.53 17.48
CA ASP A 124 -9.62 -11.84 18.06
C ASP A 124 -8.92 -13.02 17.36
N LEU A 125 -8.25 -12.79 16.20
CA LEU A 125 -7.65 -13.87 15.40
C LEU A 125 -6.18 -14.15 15.77
N LEU A 126 -5.49 -13.18 16.34
CA LEU A 126 -4.12 -13.36 16.80
C LEU A 126 -4.14 -13.97 18.21
N PRO A 127 -3.50 -15.13 18.46
CA PRO A 127 -3.20 -15.51 19.83
C PRO A 127 -2.44 -14.34 20.45
N ARG A 128 -2.86 -13.88 21.63
CA ARG A 128 -2.05 -12.97 22.46
C ARG A 128 -0.73 -13.69 22.70
N ILE A 129 0.25 -13.54 21.82
CA ILE A 129 1.48 -14.30 21.94
C ILE A 129 2.18 -13.82 23.20
N PRO A 130 2.38 -14.70 24.18
CA PRO A 130 3.16 -14.41 25.38
C PRO A 130 4.67 -14.45 25.08
N VAL A 131 5.10 -14.18 23.85
CA VAL A 131 6.48 -14.41 23.39
C VAL A 131 7.43 -13.26 23.77
N LEU A 132 6.91 -12.08 24.10
CA LEU A 132 7.73 -11.01 24.70
C LEU A 132 7.83 -11.08 26.24
N HIS A 133 7.23 -12.09 26.88
CA HIS A 133 7.27 -12.19 28.34
C HIS A 133 8.61 -12.70 28.95
N PRO A 134 9.51 -13.41 28.23
CA PRO A 134 10.78 -13.82 28.85
C PRO A 134 11.94 -12.82 28.67
N LEU A 135 11.92 -11.96 27.64
CA LEU A 135 13.09 -11.16 27.25
C LEU A 135 12.96 -9.64 27.49
N LEU A 136 11.75 -9.13 27.69
CA LEU A 136 11.54 -7.75 28.15
C LEU A 136 10.63 -7.81 29.38
N GLN A 137 11.25 -7.75 30.56
CA GLN A 137 10.57 -7.72 31.86
C GLN A 137 9.30 -6.86 31.80
N ALA A 138 8.16 -7.44 32.23
CA ALA A 138 6.86 -6.79 32.36
C ALA A 138 6.94 -5.40 33.04
N SER A 139 7.98 -5.17 33.87
CA SER A 139 8.23 -3.89 34.52
C SER A 139 8.51 -2.73 33.55
N LEU A 140 9.18 -2.92 32.42
CA LEU A 140 9.49 -1.81 31.49
C LEU A 140 8.29 -1.44 30.62
N HIS A 141 7.57 -2.45 30.11
CA HIS A 141 6.37 -2.21 29.31
C HIS A 141 5.26 -1.60 30.16
N ASP A 142 5.05 -2.10 31.39
CA ASP A 142 4.06 -1.54 32.31
C ASP A 142 4.48 -0.16 32.82
N ARG A 143 5.78 0.10 33.06
CA ARG A 143 6.25 1.45 33.44
C ARG A 143 6.14 2.44 32.29
N LEU A 144 6.41 2.03 31.06
CA LEU A 144 6.30 2.89 29.89
C LEU A 144 4.84 3.14 29.52
N SER A 145 3.98 2.13 29.58
CA SER A 145 2.54 2.26 29.34
C SER A 145 1.89 3.12 30.43
N THR A 146 2.22 2.90 31.70
CA THR A 146 1.76 3.74 32.82
C THR A 146 2.34 5.15 32.72
N GLY A 147 3.59 5.30 32.27
CA GLY A 147 4.22 6.58 32.00
C GLY A 147 3.52 7.35 30.87
N MET A 148 3.17 6.69 29.77
CA MET A 148 2.43 7.26 28.66
C MET A 148 1.00 7.64 29.07
N VAL A 149 0.31 6.81 29.85
CA VAL A 149 -1.03 7.13 30.38
C VAL A 149 -0.97 8.30 31.37
N LYS A 150 0.00 8.30 32.29
CA LYS A 150 0.19 9.39 33.28
C LYS A 150 0.62 10.70 32.62
N LEU A 151 1.36 10.64 31.51
CA LEU A 151 1.71 11.80 30.69
C LEU A 151 0.53 12.28 29.86
N SER A 152 -0.26 11.36 29.29
CA SER A 152 -1.48 11.67 28.53
C SER A 152 -2.55 12.34 29.39
N LEU A 153 -2.59 12.03 30.69
CA LEU A 153 -3.49 12.65 31.67
C LEU A 153 -3.00 14.01 32.18
N LYS A 154 -1.75 14.40 31.89
CA LYS A 154 -1.25 15.74 32.20
C LYS A 154 -1.51 16.68 31.03
N THR A 155 -2.47 17.58 31.20
CA THR A 155 -2.87 18.68 30.31
C THR A 155 -1.83 19.82 30.26
N LYS A 156 -0.56 19.47 30.01
CA LYS A 156 0.50 20.47 29.81
C LYS A 156 0.70 20.72 28.32
N TRP A 157 1.05 21.95 27.95
CA TRP A 157 1.23 22.39 26.55
C TRP A 157 2.25 21.57 25.73
N TRP A 158 3.25 20.96 26.37
CA TRP A 158 4.27 20.11 25.74
C TRP A 158 3.87 18.63 25.53
N THR A 159 2.73 18.20 26.08
CA THR A 159 2.27 16.80 26.01
C THR A 159 2.07 16.33 24.55
N PRO A 160 1.50 17.14 23.64
CA PRO A 160 1.36 16.75 22.23
C PRO A 160 2.74 16.58 21.55
N MET A 161 3.72 17.42 21.90
CA MET A 161 5.06 17.32 21.32
C MET A 161 5.79 16.04 21.75
N LEU A 162 5.67 15.65 23.03
CA LEU A 162 6.24 14.38 23.54
C LEU A 162 5.56 13.15 22.95
N LEU A 163 4.23 13.20 22.80
CA LEU A 163 3.47 12.19 22.06
C LEU A 163 3.94 12.10 20.61
N GLY A 164 4.22 13.23 19.98
CA GLY A 164 4.76 13.30 18.63
C GLY A 164 6.14 12.67 18.51
N MET A 165 7.01 12.93 19.49
CA MET A 165 8.35 12.35 19.54
C MET A 165 8.32 10.83 19.66
N THR A 166 7.54 10.32 20.61
CA THR A 166 7.40 8.88 20.85
C THR A 166 6.76 8.18 19.66
N TRP A 167 5.72 8.79 19.08
CA TRP A 167 5.05 8.25 17.90
C TRP A 167 5.91 8.33 16.64
N GLY A 168 6.78 9.33 16.50
CA GLY A 168 7.76 9.44 15.41
C GLY A 168 8.84 8.36 15.42
N LEU A 169 9.03 7.65 16.53
CA LEU A 169 9.95 6.52 16.62
C LEU A 169 9.32 5.20 16.18
N MET A 170 8.04 5.19 15.82
CA MET A 170 7.37 3.97 15.36
C MET A 170 7.92 3.53 13.99
N PRO A 171 8.39 2.27 13.86
CA PRO A 171 8.90 1.76 12.60
C PRO A 171 7.76 1.55 11.59
N CYS A 172 7.88 2.14 10.41
CA CYS A 172 6.98 1.86 9.28
C CYS A 172 7.77 1.76 7.96
N GLY A 173 7.25 1.02 6.98
CA GLY A 173 7.99 0.70 5.75
C GLY A 173 8.46 1.94 4.96
N PHE A 174 7.64 3.00 4.89
CA PHE A 174 8.02 4.25 4.24
C PHE A 174 9.10 5.01 5.03
N LEU A 175 9.03 4.97 6.36
CA LEU A 175 10.05 5.57 7.22
C LEU A 175 11.39 4.84 7.05
N TYR A 176 11.39 3.51 6.93
CA TYR A 176 12.61 2.75 6.64
C TYR A 176 13.20 3.07 5.27
N ALA A 177 12.37 3.22 4.23
CA ALA A 177 12.86 3.64 2.92
C ALA A 177 13.57 5.01 2.99
N ALA A 178 13.00 5.96 3.75
CA ALA A 178 13.62 7.26 4.00
C ALA A 178 14.90 7.14 4.86
N GLN A 179 14.91 6.28 5.89
CA GLN A 179 16.09 6.05 6.74
C GLN A 179 17.25 5.38 5.98
N ILE A 180 16.95 4.42 5.10
CA ILE A 180 17.96 3.80 4.23
C ILE A 180 18.55 4.84 3.29
N LYS A 181 17.70 5.66 2.64
CA LYS A 181 18.19 6.74 1.78
C LYS A 181 19.01 7.77 2.56
N ALA A 182 18.61 8.08 3.81
CA ALA A 182 19.39 8.94 4.69
C ALA A 182 20.76 8.31 5.00
N ALA A 183 20.81 7.01 5.35
CA ALA A 183 22.05 6.28 5.59
C ALA A 183 23.01 6.32 4.39
N GLU A 184 22.47 6.17 3.17
CA GLU A 184 23.22 6.23 1.90
C GLU A 184 23.89 7.60 1.69
N THR A 185 23.39 8.69 2.30
CA THR A 185 24.01 10.01 2.13
C THR A 185 25.38 10.13 2.82
N GLY A 186 25.68 9.27 3.80
CA GLY A 186 26.97 9.24 4.50
C GLY A 186 27.37 10.55 5.20
N ASN A 187 26.44 11.48 5.37
CA ASN A 187 26.70 12.79 5.95
C ASN A 187 25.56 13.15 6.91
N LEU A 188 25.91 13.53 8.15
CA LEU A 188 24.97 13.89 9.20
C LEU A 188 23.97 14.98 8.76
N TRP A 189 24.45 16.03 8.08
CA TRP A 189 23.61 17.14 7.62
C TRP A 189 22.65 16.70 6.52
N MET A 190 23.14 15.96 5.53
CA MET A 190 22.30 15.47 4.42
C MET A 190 21.30 14.41 4.87
N SER A 191 21.67 13.56 5.84
CA SER A 191 20.76 12.57 6.43
C SER A 191 19.65 13.25 7.23
N THR A 192 20.00 14.25 8.04
CA THR A 192 19.04 15.06 8.79
C THR A 192 18.10 15.80 7.85
N ALA A 193 18.64 16.43 6.80
CA ALA A 193 17.84 17.13 5.78
C ALA A 193 16.89 16.17 5.03
N THR A 194 17.35 14.95 4.72
CA THR A 194 16.54 13.90 4.07
C THR A 194 15.35 13.50 4.93
N MET A 195 15.58 13.25 6.23
CA MET A 195 14.51 12.89 7.15
C MET A 195 13.57 14.06 7.48
N LEU A 196 14.08 15.30 7.50
CA LEU A 196 13.25 16.49 7.61
C LEU A 196 12.38 16.70 6.37
N ALA A 197 12.92 16.50 5.16
CA ALA A 197 12.15 16.57 3.92
C ALA A 197 11.03 15.51 3.90
N PHE A 198 11.31 14.28 4.36
CA PHE A 198 10.29 13.27 4.56
C PHE A 198 9.21 13.73 5.55
N GLY A 199 9.61 14.24 6.71
CA GLY A 199 8.69 14.78 7.73
C GLY A 199 7.80 15.90 7.20
N LEU A 200 8.38 16.87 6.48
CA LEU A 200 7.67 17.95 5.81
C LEU A 200 6.67 17.43 4.76
N GLY A 201 7.03 16.40 4.01
CA GLY A 201 6.12 15.74 3.07
C GLY A 201 4.89 15.12 3.75
N THR A 202 5.04 14.59 4.97
CA THR A 202 3.93 13.94 5.71
C THR A 202 2.99 14.94 6.40
N LEU A 203 3.44 16.18 6.63
CA LEU A 203 2.76 17.22 7.42
C LEU A 203 1.39 17.62 6.84
N PRO A 204 1.28 17.98 5.54
CA PRO A 204 0.01 18.40 4.94
C PRO A 204 -1.06 17.32 5.07
N THR A 205 -0.66 16.06 4.84
CA THR A 205 -1.56 14.92 4.92
C THR A 205 -2.04 14.70 6.35
N MET A 206 -1.15 14.73 7.34
CA MET A 206 -1.49 14.53 8.76
C MET A 206 -2.36 15.63 9.34
N ILE A 207 -2.11 16.89 9.00
CA ILE A 207 -2.99 18.01 9.38
C ILE A 207 -4.36 17.82 8.71
N GLY A 208 -4.38 17.46 7.42
CA GLY A 208 -5.60 17.14 6.68
C GLY A 208 -6.44 16.04 7.35
N VAL A 209 -5.80 14.97 7.86
CA VAL A 209 -6.50 13.90 8.58
C VAL A 209 -7.08 14.39 9.90
N GLY A 210 -6.28 15.08 10.72
CA GLY A 210 -6.72 15.59 12.02
C GLY A 210 -7.92 16.51 11.91
N VAL A 211 -7.91 17.38 10.89
CA VAL A 211 -9.00 18.27 10.53
C VAL A 211 -10.21 17.51 9.97
N SER A 212 -10.02 16.57 9.05
CA SER A 212 -11.14 15.88 8.39
C SER A 212 -11.86 14.90 9.31
N THR A 213 -11.14 14.26 10.23
CA THR A 213 -11.71 13.26 11.14
C THR A 213 -12.55 13.84 12.29
N SER A 214 -12.45 15.15 12.54
CA SER A 214 -13.37 15.87 13.43
C SER A 214 -14.77 16.05 12.80
N LEU A 215 -14.86 15.98 11.47
CA LEU A 215 -16.10 16.08 10.69
C LEU A 215 -16.75 14.70 10.41
N VAL A 216 -16.08 13.61 10.77
CA VAL A 216 -16.50 12.23 10.41
C VAL A 216 -17.21 11.53 11.58
N SER A 217 -18.37 10.93 11.31
CA SER A 217 -19.18 10.20 12.30
C SER A 217 -18.47 8.95 12.87
N LYS A 218 -18.87 8.55 14.08
CA LYS A 218 -18.27 7.44 14.86
C LYS A 218 -18.21 6.11 14.08
N ASP A 219 -19.21 5.81 13.27
CA ASP A 219 -19.27 4.58 12.47
C ASP A 219 -18.30 4.56 11.29
N ARG A 220 -18.14 5.69 10.61
CA ARG A 220 -17.17 5.84 9.51
C ARG A 220 -15.72 5.80 10.02
N ARG A 221 -15.49 6.21 11.27
CA ARG A 221 -14.19 6.08 11.93
C ARG A 221 -13.80 4.61 12.12
N SER A 222 -14.69 3.76 12.63
CA SER A 222 -14.44 2.31 12.78
C SER A 222 -14.12 1.63 11.44
N GLN A 223 -14.83 2.00 10.38
CA GLN A 223 -14.56 1.51 9.03
C GLN A 223 -13.18 1.95 8.52
N LEU A 224 -12.77 3.18 8.86
CA LEU A 224 -11.47 3.72 8.47
C LEU A 224 -10.30 2.99 9.16
N PHE A 225 -10.43 2.68 10.44
CA PHE A 225 -9.45 1.85 11.17
C PHE A 225 -9.28 0.47 10.53
N ARG A 226 -10.39 -0.21 10.20
CA ARG A 226 -10.34 -1.51 9.51
C ARG A 226 -9.71 -1.41 8.12
N LEU A 227 -10.02 -0.36 7.37
CA LEU A 227 -9.41 -0.08 6.06
C LEU A 227 -7.89 0.12 6.19
N GLY A 228 -7.45 0.89 7.19
CA GLY A 228 -6.04 1.10 7.49
C GLY A 228 -5.28 -0.18 7.84
N GLY A 229 -5.92 -1.09 8.58
CA GLY A 229 -5.41 -2.44 8.84
C GLY A 229 -5.22 -3.26 7.57
N TRP A 230 -6.21 -3.29 6.67
CA TRP A 230 -6.11 -3.99 5.38
C TRP A 230 -5.03 -3.40 4.47
N VAL A 231 -4.91 -2.08 4.40
CA VAL A 231 -3.86 -1.40 3.64
C VAL A 231 -2.48 -1.75 4.19
N THR A 232 -2.30 -1.72 5.51
CA THR A 232 -1.03 -2.04 6.18
C THR A 232 -0.63 -3.50 5.99
N LEU A 233 -1.60 -4.43 6.10
CA LEU A 233 -1.39 -5.85 5.80
C LEU A 233 -0.94 -6.05 4.36
N THR A 234 -1.61 -5.39 3.40
CA THR A 234 -1.28 -5.48 1.98
C THR A 234 0.12 -4.94 1.70
N ILE A 235 0.49 -3.81 2.30
CA ILE A 235 1.84 -3.24 2.18
C ILE A 235 2.87 -4.21 2.77
N GLY A 236 2.64 -4.76 3.97
CA GLY A 236 3.55 -5.73 4.59
C GLY A 236 3.77 -6.99 3.75
N VAL A 237 2.70 -7.53 3.17
CA VAL A 237 2.77 -8.66 2.23
C VAL A 237 3.58 -8.28 0.99
N ILE A 238 3.30 -7.12 0.36
CA ILE A 238 4.05 -6.66 -0.81
C ILE A 238 5.53 -6.46 -0.47
N THR A 239 5.86 -5.88 0.69
CA THR A 239 7.24 -5.67 1.14
C THR A 239 7.99 -7.00 1.28
N LEU A 240 7.38 -8.01 1.90
CA LEU A 240 7.99 -9.35 2.03
C LEU A 240 8.17 -10.03 0.68
N LEU A 241 7.16 -9.97 -0.19
CA LEU A 241 7.24 -10.52 -1.53
C LEU A 241 8.39 -9.89 -2.32
N ARG A 242 8.56 -8.56 -2.25
CA ARG A 242 9.63 -7.83 -2.95
C ARG A 242 11.05 -8.11 -2.45
N THR A 243 11.22 -8.73 -1.28
CA THR A 243 12.53 -8.90 -0.62
C THR A 243 13.27 -10.20 -1.00
N GLY A 244 12.70 -11.04 -1.87
CA GLY A 244 13.41 -12.20 -2.41
C GLY A 244 14.50 -11.81 -3.43
N ASP A 245 15.62 -12.54 -3.46
CA ASP A 245 16.75 -12.32 -4.40
C ASP A 245 16.35 -12.44 -5.88
N THR A 246 15.18 -13.01 -6.14
CA THR A 246 14.50 -12.93 -7.42
C THR A 246 13.58 -11.70 -7.36
N MET A 247 13.96 -10.59 -7.99
CA MET A 247 13.05 -9.45 -8.24
C MET A 247 11.94 -9.89 -9.21
N VAL A 248 11.03 -10.75 -8.74
CA VAL A 248 9.82 -11.13 -9.45
C VAL A 248 8.89 -9.93 -9.40
N ASP A 249 8.47 -9.41 -10.55
CA ASP A 249 7.45 -8.37 -10.59
C ASP A 249 6.09 -8.94 -10.18
N TYR A 250 5.81 -8.89 -8.88
CA TYR A 250 4.50 -9.27 -8.34
C TYR A 250 3.37 -8.39 -8.88
N THR A 251 3.68 -7.16 -9.33
CA THR A 251 2.71 -6.25 -9.95
C THR A 251 2.16 -6.82 -11.26
N GLY A 252 3.00 -7.45 -12.09
CA GLY A 252 2.57 -8.12 -13.32
C GLY A 252 1.71 -9.36 -13.06
N HIS A 253 2.09 -10.18 -12.07
CA HIS A 253 1.32 -11.36 -11.66
C HIS A 253 -0.03 -10.98 -11.06
N ALA A 254 -0.04 -10.00 -10.15
CA ALA A 254 -1.25 -9.51 -9.51
C ALA A 254 -2.21 -8.90 -10.54
N ALA A 255 -1.69 -8.16 -11.53
CA ALA A 255 -2.48 -7.61 -12.62
C ALA A 255 -3.18 -8.72 -13.42
N LEU A 256 -2.43 -9.76 -13.80
CA LEU A 256 -2.93 -10.88 -14.60
C LEU A 256 -3.97 -11.72 -13.82
N ILE A 257 -3.72 -12.00 -12.54
CA ILE A 257 -4.69 -12.68 -11.66
C ILE A 257 -5.97 -11.86 -11.53
N CYS A 258 -5.86 -10.54 -11.31
CA CYS A 258 -7.02 -9.66 -11.21
C CYS A 258 -7.84 -9.65 -12.52
N LEU A 259 -7.17 -9.63 -13.67
CA LEU A 259 -7.79 -9.68 -14.99
C LEU A 259 -8.53 -11.01 -15.22
N ILE A 260 -7.89 -12.14 -14.88
CA ILE A 260 -8.50 -13.47 -14.95
C ILE A 260 -9.75 -13.54 -14.07
N LEU A 261 -9.64 -13.13 -12.80
CA LEU A 261 -10.75 -13.12 -11.85
C LEU A 261 -11.91 -12.25 -12.35
N ALA A 262 -11.63 -11.08 -12.93
CA ALA A 262 -12.63 -10.18 -13.50
C ALA A 262 -13.39 -10.79 -14.71
N LEU A 263 -12.71 -11.64 -15.50
CA LEU A 263 -13.28 -12.30 -16.67
C LEU A 263 -14.10 -13.54 -16.32
N ILE A 264 -13.67 -14.34 -15.33
CA ILE A 264 -14.40 -15.53 -14.87
C ILE A 264 -15.52 -15.22 -13.88
N ALA A 265 -15.52 -14.04 -13.26
CA ALA A 265 -16.47 -13.65 -12.21
C ALA A 265 -17.95 -13.89 -12.56
N ARG A 266 -18.33 -13.70 -13.84
CA ARG A 266 -19.72 -13.89 -14.30
C ARG A 266 -20.07 -15.35 -14.59
N PRO A 267 -19.32 -16.11 -15.41
CA PRO A 267 -19.64 -17.52 -15.66
C PRO A 267 -19.55 -18.39 -14.39
N ILE A 268 -18.67 -18.06 -13.44
CA ILE A 268 -18.52 -18.83 -12.20
C ILE A 268 -19.47 -18.40 -11.07
N SER A 269 -20.26 -17.34 -11.27
CA SER A 269 -21.06 -16.73 -10.20
C SER A 269 -22.09 -17.67 -9.57
N GLY A 270 -22.52 -18.71 -10.27
CA GLY A 270 -23.39 -19.76 -9.72
C GLY A 270 -22.71 -20.67 -8.69
N LEU A 271 -21.38 -20.81 -8.75
CA LEU A 271 -20.58 -21.61 -7.81
C LEU A 271 -19.86 -20.74 -6.78
N TRP A 272 -19.41 -19.54 -7.19
CA TRP A 272 -18.68 -18.61 -6.34
C TRP A 272 -19.05 -17.15 -6.65
N ALA A 273 -19.88 -16.56 -5.78
CA ALA A 273 -20.43 -15.21 -6.00
C ALA A 273 -19.49 -14.05 -5.60
N SER A 274 -18.46 -14.30 -4.80
CA SER A 274 -17.58 -13.26 -4.26
C SER A 274 -16.85 -12.43 -5.34
N PRO A 275 -16.25 -13.04 -6.38
CA PRO A 275 -15.58 -12.27 -7.46
C PRO A 275 -16.55 -11.38 -8.25
N LEU A 276 -17.83 -11.75 -8.34
CA LEU A 276 -18.84 -10.95 -9.04
C LEU A 276 -19.11 -9.61 -8.32
N ARG A 277 -19.13 -9.63 -6.97
CA ARG A 277 -19.33 -8.43 -6.14
C ARG A 277 -18.23 -7.39 -6.36
N TYR A 278 -16.99 -7.85 -6.56
CA TYR A 278 -15.82 -6.98 -6.72
C TYR A 278 -15.33 -6.87 -8.17
N ARG A 279 -16.08 -7.36 -9.16
CA ARG A 279 -15.64 -7.44 -10.56
C ARG A 279 -15.15 -6.12 -11.15
N ARG A 280 -15.81 -4.99 -10.84
CA ARG A 280 -15.39 -3.65 -11.30
C ARG A 280 -14.05 -3.25 -10.66
N GLY A 281 -13.89 -3.50 -9.37
CA GLY A 281 -12.64 -3.25 -8.65
C GLY A 281 -11.49 -4.14 -9.12
N LEU A 282 -11.74 -5.41 -9.41
CA LEU A 282 -10.75 -6.33 -9.97
C LEU A 282 -10.30 -5.90 -11.37
N GLY A 283 -11.23 -5.45 -12.22
CA GLY A 283 -10.90 -4.93 -13.55
C GLY A 283 -10.07 -3.65 -13.51
N VAL A 284 -10.48 -2.65 -12.72
CA VAL A 284 -9.72 -1.40 -12.56
C VAL A 284 -8.38 -1.66 -11.87
N GLY A 285 -8.36 -2.53 -10.86
CA GLY A 285 -7.15 -2.95 -10.17
C GLY A 285 -6.14 -3.62 -11.11
N SER A 286 -6.60 -4.48 -12.01
CA SER A 286 -5.73 -5.09 -13.04
C SER A 286 -5.07 -4.03 -13.92
N PHE A 287 -5.82 -3.03 -14.38
CA PHE A 287 -5.27 -1.94 -15.18
C PHE A 287 -4.24 -1.10 -14.41
N VAL A 288 -4.55 -0.67 -13.18
CA VAL A 288 -3.63 0.11 -12.36
C VAL A 288 -2.34 -0.66 -12.09
N LEU A 289 -2.45 -1.94 -11.75
CA LEU A 289 -1.28 -2.80 -11.51
C LEU A 289 -0.46 -3.01 -12.79
N SER A 290 -1.10 -3.15 -13.96
CA SER A 290 -0.39 -3.19 -15.25
C SER A 290 0.35 -1.89 -15.56
N VAL A 291 -0.24 -0.72 -15.29
CA VAL A 291 0.45 0.57 -15.44
C VAL A 291 1.67 0.63 -14.53
N VAL A 292 1.52 0.30 -13.25
CA VAL A 292 2.64 0.27 -12.28
C VAL A 292 3.74 -0.70 -12.73
N HIS A 293 3.36 -1.88 -13.21
CA HIS A 293 4.31 -2.85 -13.78
C HIS A 293 5.07 -2.26 -14.99
N THR A 294 4.37 -1.64 -15.94
CA THR A 294 5.01 -1.02 -17.11
C THR A 294 5.98 0.08 -16.71
N PHE A 295 5.59 0.98 -15.79
CA PHE A 295 6.49 2.03 -15.29
C PHE A 295 7.72 1.44 -14.59
N HIS A 296 7.53 0.42 -13.75
CA HIS A 296 8.64 -0.26 -13.06
C HIS A 296 9.62 -0.90 -14.06
N MET A 297 9.11 -1.52 -15.13
CA MET A 297 9.95 -2.12 -16.18
C MET A 297 10.64 -1.10 -17.08
N ILE A 298 9.98 0.00 -17.42
CA ILE A 298 10.62 1.08 -18.20
C ILE A 298 11.76 1.70 -17.39
N GLU A 299 11.56 1.95 -16.10
CA GLU A 299 12.61 2.44 -15.20
C GLU A 299 13.74 1.42 -15.09
N HIS A 300 13.45 0.18 -14.67
CA HIS A 300 14.48 -0.78 -14.32
C HIS A 300 15.20 -1.37 -15.53
N SER A 301 14.47 -1.74 -16.59
CA SER A 301 15.03 -2.45 -17.75
C SER A 301 15.48 -1.51 -18.87
N LEU A 302 14.78 -0.40 -19.09
CA LEU A 302 15.10 0.53 -20.17
C LEU A 302 15.81 1.79 -19.69
N GLN A 303 15.78 2.11 -18.38
CA GLN A 303 16.32 3.37 -17.83
C GLN A 303 15.83 4.61 -18.61
N TRP A 304 14.56 4.57 -19.06
CA TRP A 304 13.94 5.57 -19.96
C TRP A 304 14.62 5.75 -21.33
N ASN A 305 15.58 4.90 -21.70
CA ASN A 305 16.22 4.91 -23.00
C ASN A 305 15.46 4.03 -24.00
N PHE A 306 14.50 4.61 -24.71
CA PHE A 306 13.72 3.89 -25.72
C PHE A 306 14.54 3.43 -26.92
N ALA A 307 15.73 4.00 -27.16
CA ALA A 307 16.61 3.50 -28.22
C ALA A 307 17.13 2.09 -27.90
N ALA A 308 17.21 1.72 -26.61
CA ALA A 308 17.60 0.36 -26.19
C ALA A 308 16.61 -0.72 -26.69
N PHE A 309 15.36 -0.35 -26.99
CA PHE A 309 14.35 -1.27 -27.47
C PHE A 309 14.76 -1.98 -28.77
N SER A 310 15.34 -1.25 -29.72
CA SER A 310 15.75 -1.82 -31.02
C SER A 310 16.93 -2.78 -30.91
N PHE A 311 17.68 -2.73 -29.81
CA PHE A 311 18.81 -3.62 -29.54
C PHE A 311 18.41 -4.91 -28.81
N LEU A 312 17.17 -5.01 -28.32
CA LEU A 312 16.68 -6.22 -27.66
C LEU A 312 16.38 -7.34 -28.68
N PRO A 313 16.55 -8.62 -28.30
CA PRO A 313 16.18 -9.74 -29.15
C PRO A 313 14.71 -9.65 -29.60
N PRO A 314 14.38 -10.11 -30.82
CA PRO A 314 13.03 -10.00 -31.38
C PRO A 314 11.92 -10.60 -30.49
N GLU A 315 12.21 -11.69 -29.78
CA GLU A 315 11.28 -12.33 -28.84
C GLU A 315 10.82 -11.38 -27.73
N PHE A 316 11.74 -10.60 -27.14
CA PHE A 316 11.42 -9.61 -26.11
C PHE A 316 10.72 -8.39 -26.69
N GLN A 317 11.09 -7.97 -27.92
CA GLN A 317 10.40 -6.88 -28.62
C GLN A 317 8.93 -7.22 -28.86
N TRP A 318 8.65 -8.42 -29.37
CA TRP A 318 7.28 -8.90 -29.58
C TRP A 318 6.54 -9.10 -28.27
N GLY A 319 7.20 -9.58 -27.22
CA GLY A 319 6.64 -9.69 -25.88
C GLY A 319 6.21 -8.32 -25.33
N MET A 320 7.09 -7.33 -25.35
CA MET A 320 6.78 -5.96 -24.91
C MET A 320 5.68 -5.31 -25.75
N ALA A 321 5.70 -5.49 -27.08
CA ALA A 321 4.66 -4.98 -27.96
C ALA A 321 3.29 -5.57 -27.62
N ALA A 322 3.21 -6.90 -27.40
CA ALA A 322 1.97 -7.55 -26.98
C ALA A 322 1.45 -7.00 -25.64
N GLY A 323 2.35 -6.77 -24.66
CA GLY A 323 1.99 -6.17 -23.37
C GLY A 323 1.47 -4.73 -23.50
N ALA A 324 2.11 -3.92 -24.34
CA ALA A 324 1.69 -2.54 -24.62
C ALA A 324 0.31 -2.50 -25.29
N VAL A 325 0.07 -3.34 -26.30
CA VAL A 325 -1.23 -3.44 -26.96
C VAL A 325 -2.31 -3.93 -25.98
N ALA A 326 -2.01 -4.91 -25.13
CA ALA A 326 -2.93 -5.37 -24.09
C ALA A 326 -3.36 -4.22 -23.16
N LEU A 327 -2.40 -3.40 -22.70
CA LEU A 327 -2.67 -2.24 -21.84
C LEU A 327 -3.55 -1.19 -22.54
N VAL A 328 -3.29 -0.92 -23.82
CA VAL A 328 -4.13 -0.03 -24.63
C VAL A 328 -5.56 -0.56 -24.74
N LEU A 329 -5.74 -1.86 -24.99
CA LEU A 329 -7.08 -2.47 -25.08
C LEU A 329 -7.85 -2.45 -23.76
N MET A 330 -7.15 -2.48 -22.62
CA MET A 330 -7.76 -2.40 -21.28
C MET A 330 -8.12 -0.97 -20.87
N SER A 331 -7.45 0.03 -21.44
CA SER A 331 -7.59 1.44 -21.05
C SER A 331 -9.03 1.96 -21.18
N PRO A 332 -9.76 1.74 -22.29
CA PRO A 332 -11.15 2.20 -22.42
C PRO A 332 -12.06 1.63 -21.32
N ALA A 333 -11.88 0.36 -20.92
CA ALA A 333 -12.68 -0.26 -19.87
C ALA A 333 -12.38 0.34 -18.49
N ALA A 334 -11.13 0.73 -18.22
CA ALA A 334 -10.73 1.36 -16.96
C ALA A 334 -11.28 2.79 -16.84
N PHE A 335 -11.15 3.61 -17.89
CA PHE A 335 -11.61 5.00 -17.88
C PHE A 335 -13.14 5.13 -17.94
N THR A 336 -13.83 4.22 -18.66
CA THR A 336 -15.31 4.21 -18.71
C THR A 336 -15.96 3.51 -17.52
N SER A 337 -15.15 2.88 -16.67
CA SER A 337 -15.05 3.18 -15.25
C SER A 337 -16.26 3.79 -14.54
N TRP A 338 -16.50 5.08 -14.78
CA TRP A 338 -17.39 5.95 -13.98
C TRP A 338 -18.89 5.70 -14.22
N GLU A 339 -19.72 5.87 -13.19
CA GLU A 339 -21.17 5.60 -13.28
C GLU A 339 -21.90 6.49 -14.32
N SER A 340 -21.42 7.73 -14.48
CA SER A 340 -21.93 8.68 -15.48
C SER A 340 -21.61 8.22 -16.92
N LEU A 341 -20.37 7.79 -17.15
CA LEU A 341 -19.92 7.29 -18.46
C LEU A 341 -20.59 5.96 -18.82
N GLN A 342 -20.82 5.10 -17.84
CA GLN A 342 -21.56 3.85 -18.03
C GLN A 342 -23.00 4.10 -18.51
N LYS A 343 -23.71 5.07 -17.92
CA LYS A 343 -25.08 5.44 -18.32
C LYS A 343 -25.11 6.06 -19.72
N SER A 344 -24.12 6.89 -20.07
CA SER A 344 -24.01 7.53 -21.39
C SER A 344 -23.70 6.55 -22.52
N LEU A 345 -22.81 5.58 -22.29
CA LEU A 345 -22.34 4.65 -23.32
C LEU A 345 -23.30 3.49 -23.63
N GLY A 346 -24.25 3.18 -22.74
CA GLY A 346 -25.31 2.20 -22.96
C GLY A 346 -24.81 0.86 -23.53
N LYS A 347 -25.21 0.53 -24.77
CA LYS A 347 -24.83 -0.73 -25.46
C LYS A 347 -23.34 -0.79 -25.82
N ARG A 348 -22.69 0.35 -26.12
CA ARG A 348 -21.25 0.42 -26.48
C ARG A 348 -20.35 0.10 -25.29
N TRP A 349 -20.80 0.37 -24.06
CA TRP A 349 -20.09 0.00 -22.83
C TRP A 349 -19.80 -1.51 -22.75
N ARG A 350 -20.71 -2.34 -23.26
CA ARG A 350 -20.53 -3.79 -23.30
C ARG A 350 -19.49 -4.22 -24.34
N GLN A 351 -19.39 -3.53 -25.48
CA GLN A 351 -18.37 -3.78 -26.50
C GLN A 351 -16.98 -3.43 -25.96
N ILE A 352 -16.87 -2.35 -25.19
CA ILE A 352 -15.62 -1.97 -24.52
C ILE A 352 -15.14 -3.07 -23.56
N HIS A 353 -16.02 -3.66 -22.77
CA HIS A 353 -15.65 -4.78 -21.90
C HIS A 353 -15.30 -6.09 -22.64
N LEU A 354 -15.70 -6.25 -23.90
CA LEU A 354 -15.28 -7.40 -24.72
C LEU A 354 -13.78 -7.31 -25.09
N LEU A 355 -13.20 -6.11 -25.11
CA LEU A 355 -11.76 -5.91 -25.35
C LEU A 355 -10.87 -6.50 -24.23
N GLY A 356 -11.44 -6.82 -23.06
CA GLY A 356 -10.71 -7.51 -22.00
C GLY A 356 -10.23 -8.93 -22.38
N VAL A 357 -10.85 -9.54 -23.40
CA VAL A 357 -10.52 -10.89 -23.88
C VAL A 357 -9.27 -10.90 -24.75
N PRO A 358 -9.18 -10.09 -25.83
CA PRO A 358 -7.93 -9.95 -26.56
C PRO A 358 -6.82 -9.39 -25.67
N ALA A 359 -7.14 -8.55 -24.69
CA ALA A 359 -6.16 -8.11 -23.70
C ALA A 359 -5.57 -9.28 -22.89
N LEU A 360 -6.39 -10.19 -22.37
CA LEU A 360 -5.89 -11.38 -21.65
C LEU A 360 -5.00 -12.25 -22.55
N LEU A 361 -5.41 -12.48 -23.81
CA LEU A 361 -4.62 -13.25 -24.77
C LEU A 361 -3.26 -12.61 -25.02
N LEU A 362 -3.23 -11.30 -25.27
CA LEU A 362 -1.99 -10.56 -25.50
C LEU A 362 -1.11 -10.48 -24.25
N SER A 363 -1.70 -10.37 -23.05
CA SER A 363 -0.97 -10.46 -21.78
C SER A 363 -0.37 -11.85 -21.57
N ALA A 364 -1.09 -12.91 -21.92
CA ALA A 364 -0.55 -14.28 -21.85
C ALA A 364 0.60 -14.49 -22.85
N ILE A 365 0.46 -13.98 -24.08
CA ILE A 365 1.54 -14.00 -25.09
C ILE A 365 2.76 -13.23 -24.59
N HIS A 366 2.56 -12.03 -24.05
CA HIS A 366 3.61 -11.23 -23.41
C HIS A 366 4.35 -12.02 -22.32
N THR A 367 3.63 -12.68 -21.41
CA THR A 367 4.20 -13.50 -20.34
C THR A 367 4.99 -14.70 -20.88
N VAL A 368 4.48 -15.39 -21.90
CA VAL A 368 5.14 -16.57 -22.48
C VAL A 368 6.41 -16.18 -23.25
N LEU A 369 6.35 -15.09 -24.03
CA LEU A 369 7.49 -14.61 -24.82
C LEU A 369 8.63 -14.07 -23.95
N ILE A 370 8.32 -13.46 -22.81
CA ILE A 370 9.35 -13.00 -21.84
C ILE A 370 9.94 -14.16 -21.04
N GLY A 371 9.27 -15.31 -20.99
CA GLY A 371 9.81 -16.56 -20.47
C GLY A 371 10.15 -16.53 -18.97
N SER A 372 11.27 -17.16 -18.59
CA SER A 372 11.68 -17.32 -17.17
C SER A 372 11.95 -16.00 -16.45
N HIS A 373 12.18 -14.92 -17.20
CA HIS A 373 12.38 -13.58 -16.66
C HIS A 373 11.09 -13.03 -16.04
N TYR A 374 9.91 -13.45 -16.52
CA TYR A 374 8.63 -13.13 -15.89
C TYR A 374 8.53 -13.76 -14.49
N LEU A 375 9.09 -14.97 -14.30
CA LEU A 375 9.11 -15.69 -13.02
C LEU A 375 10.38 -15.41 -12.20
N GLY A 376 11.15 -14.38 -12.57
CA GLY A 376 12.31 -13.90 -11.82
C GLY A 376 13.56 -14.79 -11.87
N SER A 377 13.75 -15.59 -12.92
CA SER A 377 14.99 -16.38 -13.09
C SER A 377 15.61 -16.23 -14.49
N LEU A 378 16.93 -16.08 -14.50
CA LEU A 378 17.76 -15.88 -15.69
C LEU A 378 18.13 -17.19 -16.42
N GLN A 379 17.79 -18.35 -15.85
CA GLN A 379 18.09 -19.67 -16.43
C GLN A 379 16.82 -20.39 -16.84
N SER A 380 16.83 -21.00 -18.03
CA SER A 380 15.75 -21.85 -18.53
C SER A 380 15.73 -23.19 -17.79
N THR A 381 15.26 -23.17 -16.55
CA THR A 381 15.03 -24.39 -15.77
C THR A 381 13.74 -25.09 -16.22
N TRP A 382 13.64 -26.40 -15.98
CA TRP A 382 12.43 -27.19 -16.23
C TRP A 382 11.19 -26.59 -15.55
N GLY A 383 11.36 -25.97 -14.37
CA GLY A 383 10.27 -25.30 -13.64
C GLY A 383 9.67 -24.12 -14.39
N ASN A 384 10.49 -23.32 -15.08
CA ASN A 384 10.00 -22.16 -15.83
C ASN A 384 9.25 -22.55 -17.09
N LYS A 385 9.69 -23.62 -17.76
CA LYS A 385 8.97 -24.19 -18.91
C LYS A 385 7.60 -24.74 -18.48
N LEU A 386 7.55 -25.44 -17.35
CA LEU A 386 6.30 -25.92 -16.76
C LEU A 386 5.35 -24.76 -16.40
N ALA A 387 5.87 -23.69 -15.81
CA ALA A 387 5.06 -22.54 -15.44
C ALA A 387 4.52 -21.77 -16.66
N ALA A 388 5.30 -21.65 -17.74
CA ALA A 388 4.81 -21.09 -19.01
C ALA A 388 3.68 -21.95 -19.62
N VAL A 389 3.83 -23.27 -19.59
CA VAL A 389 2.78 -24.21 -20.02
C VAL A 389 1.53 -24.08 -19.14
N LEU A 390 1.70 -23.97 -17.83
CA LEU A 390 0.60 -23.76 -16.89
C LEU A 390 -0.15 -22.44 -17.16
N MET A 391 0.56 -21.36 -17.51
CA MET A 391 -0.05 -20.09 -17.89
C MET A 391 -0.91 -20.19 -19.16
N VAL A 392 -0.46 -20.96 -20.16
CA VAL A 392 -1.25 -21.26 -21.35
C VAL A 392 -2.49 -22.07 -20.98
N ILE A 393 -2.33 -23.12 -20.16
CA ILE A 393 -3.46 -23.94 -19.68
C ILE A 393 -4.49 -23.10 -18.94
N VAL A 394 -4.06 -22.21 -18.03
CA VAL A 394 -4.93 -21.32 -17.28
C VAL A 394 -5.69 -20.39 -18.23
N THR A 395 -5.01 -19.79 -19.20
CA THR A 395 -5.64 -18.87 -20.15
C THR A 395 -6.66 -19.58 -21.04
N VAL A 396 -6.33 -20.77 -21.54
CA VAL A 396 -7.27 -21.62 -22.30
C VAL A 396 -8.46 -22.01 -21.43
N SER A 397 -8.23 -22.39 -20.17
CA SER A 397 -9.30 -22.74 -19.21
C SER A 397 -10.25 -21.56 -18.98
N VAL A 398 -9.74 -20.34 -18.84
CA VAL A 398 -10.55 -19.12 -18.70
C VAL A 398 -11.43 -18.88 -19.94
N LEU A 399 -10.88 -19.10 -21.13
CA LEU A 399 -11.64 -18.98 -22.39
C LEU A 399 -12.71 -20.07 -22.51
N LEU A 400 -12.40 -21.30 -22.12
CA LEU A 400 -13.34 -22.43 -22.10
C LEU A 400 -14.49 -22.17 -21.11
N VAL A 401 -14.20 -21.76 -19.88
CA VAL A 401 -15.20 -21.40 -18.87
C VAL A 401 -16.11 -20.26 -19.36
N ARG A 402 -15.64 -19.41 -20.28
CA ARG A 402 -16.45 -18.34 -20.86
C ARG A 402 -17.26 -18.79 -22.08
N SER A 403 -16.90 -19.90 -22.71
CA SER A 403 -17.60 -20.47 -23.86
C SER A 403 -18.86 -21.24 -23.42
N ARG A 404 -19.99 -20.95 -24.06
CA ARG A 404 -21.26 -21.68 -23.81
C ARG A 404 -21.14 -23.17 -24.16
N PHE A 405 -20.29 -23.51 -25.13
CA PHE A 405 -20.05 -24.88 -25.58
C PHE A 405 -19.50 -25.77 -24.46
N PHE A 406 -18.63 -25.23 -23.60
CA PHE A 406 -18.02 -25.97 -22.49
C PHE A 406 -19.05 -26.38 -21.43
N TRP A 407 -19.94 -25.46 -21.04
CA TRP A 407 -20.98 -25.74 -20.05
C TRP A 407 -22.06 -26.71 -20.55
N SER A 408 -22.33 -26.68 -21.85
CA SER A 408 -23.27 -27.61 -22.51
C SER A 408 -22.72 -29.03 -22.55
N LYS A 409 -21.44 -29.21 -22.90
CA LYS A 409 -20.74 -30.51 -22.90
C LYS A 409 -20.61 -31.14 -21.51
N LEU A 410 -20.48 -30.34 -20.46
CA LEU A 410 -20.37 -30.80 -19.07
C LEU A 410 -21.73 -31.09 -18.40
N ALA A 411 -22.86 -30.87 -19.09
CA ALA A 411 -24.22 -31.02 -18.54
C ALA A 411 -24.48 -30.18 -17.27
N VAL A 412 -23.76 -29.06 -17.11
CA VAL A 412 -23.80 -28.17 -15.93
C VAL A 412 -24.44 -26.81 -16.31
N GLU A 413 -25.29 -26.78 -17.34
CA GLU A 413 -25.92 -25.55 -17.87
C GLU A 413 -26.67 -24.72 -16.80
N LYS A 414 -27.18 -25.38 -15.74
CA LYS A 414 -27.86 -24.75 -14.61
C LYS A 414 -27.04 -23.69 -13.86
N PHE A 415 -25.71 -23.71 -13.96
CA PHE A 415 -24.82 -22.73 -13.33
C PHE A 415 -24.29 -21.67 -14.29
N TYR A 416 -24.51 -21.82 -15.60
CA TYR A 416 -24.06 -20.85 -16.59
C TYR A 416 -25.00 -19.65 -16.65
N VAL A 417 -24.51 -18.48 -16.29
CA VAL A 417 -25.26 -17.22 -16.44
C VAL A 417 -24.94 -16.60 -17.81
N PRO A 418 -25.89 -16.61 -18.77
CA PRO A 418 -25.63 -16.08 -20.10
C PRO A 418 -25.29 -14.59 -20.05
N PRO A 419 -24.43 -14.12 -20.97
CA PRO A 419 -24.02 -12.72 -21.01
C PRO A 419 -25.18 -11.78 -21.40
N THR A 420 -26.25 -12.30 -22.01
CA THR A 420 -27.53 -11.64 -22.30
C THR A 420 -28.59 -12.08 -21.29
N LYS A 421 -29.31 -11.14 -20.64
CA LYS A 421 -30.65 -11.45 -20.13
C LYS A 421 -31.47 -11.86 -21.34
N SER A 422 -32.00 -13.09 -21.37
CA SER A 422 -33.10 -13.39 -22.28
C SER A 422 -34.19 -12.36 -22.02
N ARG A 423 -34.69 -11.78 -23.09
CA ARG A 423 -35.76 -10.80 -23.03
C ARG A 423 -37.03 -11.47 -22.53
#